data_AF-A0A1S8ATQ9-F1
#
_entry.id   AF-A0A1S8ATQ9-F1
#
_cell.length_a   1.000
_cell.length_b   1.000
_cell.length_c   1.000
_cell.angle_alpha   90.00
_cell.angle_beta   90.00
_cell.angle_gamma   90.00
#
_symmetry.space_group_name_H-M   'P 1'
#
loop_
_entity.id
_entity.type
_entity.pdbx_description
1 polymer ?
#
loop_
_entity_poly.entity_id
_entity_poly.type
_entity_poly.pdbx_seq_one_letter_code
_entity_poly.pdbx_strand_id
1 'polypeptide(L)'
;MTRFDAAEPAERRKLYVDTITAHRERGSAFCTLEVDESALEADDESAADVAGATDEPATDLGTPWIQFGDDTINLDCTDAELEELKARLAEFPAFKIDDLHRPEEAEGVNVRISAKADPNRIAQFLDDVFLEVYDLSSTGRVWAVEV
;
A
#
# COMPACT_ATOMS: atom_id res chain seq x y z
N MET A 1 -10.70 -17.63 -7.43
CA MET A 1 -10.48 -16.55 -6.44
C MET A 1 -10.74 -15.25 -7.17
N THR A 2 -11.78 -14.53 -6.78
CA THR A 2 -12.14 -13.22 -7.34
C THR A 2 -11.04 -12.24 -6.97
N ARG A 3 -10.14 -11.96 -7.91
CA ARG A 3 -9.24 -10.81 -7.85
C ARG A 3 -10.15 -9.58 -7.86
N PHE A 4 -10.14 -8.81 -6.78
CA PHE A 4 -10.82 -7.54 -6.73
C PHE A 4 -9.75 -6.47 -6.95
N ASP A 5 -9.84 -5.80 -8.08
CA ASP A 5 -9.01 -4.65 -8.42
C ASP A 5 -9.88 -3.40 -8.53
N ALA A 6 -9.26 -2.25 -8.31
CA ALA A 6 -9.89 -0.95 -8.48
C ALA A 6 -8.85 0.09 -8.89
N ALA A 7 -9.21 0.97 -9.82
CA ALA A 7 -8.35 2.05 -10.31
C ALA A 7 -8.92 3.44 -9.99
N GLU A 8 -10.26 3.58 -9.92
CA GLU A 8 -10.88 4.84 -9.55
C GLU A 8 -10.82 5.05 -8.02
N PRO A 9 -10.58 6.29 -7.53
CA PRO A 9 -10.45 6.57 -6.09
C PRO A 9 -11.64 6.08 -5.25
N ALA A 10 -12.86 6.24 -5.75
CA ALA A 10 -14.07 5.78 -5.06
C ALA A 10 -14.14 4.25 -4.98
N GLU A 11 -13.71 3.57 -6.05
CA GLU A 11 -13.68 2.11 -6.12
C GLU A 11 -12.54 1.53 -5.27
N ARG A 12 -11.36 2.15 -5.25
CA ARG A 12 -10.23 1.72 -4.39
C ARG A 12 -10.58 1.78 -2.92
N ARG A 13 -11.16 2.90 -2.48
CA ARG A 13 -11.63 3.01 -1.10
C ARG A 13 -12.65 1.93 -0.75
N LYS A 14 -13.57 1.62 -1.67
CA LYS A 14 -14.54 0.54 -1.47
C LYS A 14 -13.83 -0.82 -1.41
N LEU A 15 -12.88 -1.08 -2.31
CA LEU A 15 -12.05 -2.28 -2.31
C LEU A 15 -11.35 -2.48 -0.97
N TYR A 16 -10.73 -1.43 -0.41
CA TYR A 16 -10.05 -1.51 0.87
C TYR A 16 -11.01 -1.82 2.02
N VAL A 17 -12.16 -1.12 2.08
CA VAL A 17 -13.18 -1.38 3.10
C VAL A 17 -13.70 -2.81 3.00
N ASP A 18 -14.03 -3.28 1.80
CA ASP A 18 -14.56 -4.62 1.56
C ASP A 18 -13.50 -5.68 1.93
N THR A 19 -12.23 -5.43 1.61
CA THR A 19 -11.09 -6.31 1.95
C THR A 19 -10.89 -6.40 3.48
N ILE A 20 -10.83 -5.27 4.18
CA ILE A 20 -10.68 -5.23 5.65
C ILE A 20 -11.88 -5.88 6.33
N THR A 21 -13.09 -5.63 5.82
CA THR A 21 -14.31 -6.22 6.37
C THR A 21 -14.31 -7.73 6.18
N ALA A 22 -14.01 -8.22 4.98
CA ALA A 22 -13.93 -9.64 4.70
C ALA A 22 -12.83 -10.33 5.53
N HIS A 23 -11.66 -9.71 5.71
CA HIS A 23 -10.61 -10.21 6.60
C HIS A 23 -11.12 -10.37 8.04
N ARG A 24 -11.77 -9.33 8.59
CA ARG A 24 -12.34 -9.35 9.95
C ARG A 24 -13.45 -10.40 10.11
N GLU A 25 -14.30 -10.57 9.11
CA GLU A 25 -15.37 -11.57 9.13
C GLU A 25 -14.84 -13.01 9.04
N ARG A 26 -13.76 -13.22 8.28
CA ARG A 26 -13.13 -14.53 8.09
C ARG A 26 -12.19 -14.92 9.24
N GLY A 27 -11.68 -13.94 9.98
CA GLY A 27 -10.65 -14.16 10.99
C GLY A 27 -9.33 -14.62 10.38
N SER A 28 -9.04 -14.19 9.15
CA SER A 28 -7.76 -14.47 8.48
C SER A 28 -6.61 -13.83 9.27
N ALA A 29 -5.37 -14.32 9.09
CA ALA A 29 -4.21 -13.77 9.80
C ALA A 29 -3.90 -12.33 9.38
N PHE A 30 -4.06 -12.03 8.08
CA PHE A 30 -3.87 -10.70 7.50
C PHE A 30 -4.65 -10.60 6.18
N CYS A 31 -4.70 -9.41 5.61
CA CYS A 31 -5.01 -9.16 4.21
C CYS A 31 -3.91 -8.32 3.56
N THR A 32 -3.69 -8.51 2.26
CA THR A 32 -2.62 -7.83 1.51
C THR A 32 -3.20 -7.10 0.31
N LEU A 33 -2.79 -5.84 0.16
CA LEU A 33 -3.10 -4.96 -0.95
C LEU A 33 -1.80 -4.64 -1.70
N GLU A 34 -1.81 -4.78 -3.02
CA GLU A 34 -0.64 -4.57 -3.88
C GLU A 34 -1.00 -3.63 -5.02
N VAL A 35 -0.08 -2.73 -5.36
CA VAL A 35 -0.24 -1.84 -6.51
C VAL A 35 0.02 -2.60 -7.80
N ASP A 36 -0.69 -2.25 -8.86
CA ASP A 36 -0.35 -2.70 -10.20
C ASP A 36 0.95 -2.03 -10.67
N GLU A 37 1.97 -2.82 -11.00
CA GLU A 37 3.26 -2.27 -11.45
C GLU A 37 3.11 -1.34 -12.66
N SER A 38 2.19 -1.66 -13.59
CA SER A 38 1.93 -0.82 -14.76
C SER A 38 1.27 0.53 -14.42
N ALA A 39 0.72 0.67 -13.21
CA ALA A 39 0.15 1.93 -12.72
C ALA A 39 1.19 2.91 -12.17
N LEU A 40 2.40 2.43 -11.85
CA LEU A 40 3.53 3.24 -11.41
C LEU A 40 4.38 3.72 -12.60
N GLU A 41 4.46 2.92 -13.66
CA GLU A 41 5.16 3.29 -14.91
C GLU A 41 4.45 4.39 -15.72
N ALA A 42 3.15 4.61 -15.49
CA ALA A 42 2.33 5.51 -16.31
C ALA A 42 2.61 7.01 -16.14
N ASP A 43 3.36 7.43 -15.10
CA ASP A 43 3.79 8.82 -14.93
C ASP A 43 5.14 9.12 -15.61
N ASP A 44 5.88 8.08 -16.04
CA ASP A 44 7.08 8.23 -16.87
C ASP A 44 6.72 8.10 -18.36
N GLU A 45 6.20 9.18 -18.96
CA GLU A 45 5.96 9.28 -20.42
C GLU A 45 7.26 9.26 -21.27
N SER A 46 8.31 8.54 -20.83
CA SER A 46 9.55 8.33 -21.59
C SER A 46 9.98 6.86 -21.75
N ALA A 47 9.19 5.88 -21.31
CA ALA A 47 9.45 4.46 -21.54
C ALA A 47 8.55 3.85 -22.64
N ALA A 48 8.49 4.47 -23.82
CA ALA A 48 7.89 3.83 -24.99
C ALA A 48 8.87 2.82 -25.63
N ASP A 49 8.38 1.59 -25.81
CA ASP A 49 8.94 0.51 -26.64
C ASP A 49 10.20 -0.22 -26.15
N VAL A 50 10.04 -1.14 -25.18
CA VAL A 50 10.75 -2.41 -25.22
C VAL A 50 9.79 -3.59 -25.00
N ALA A 51 9.58 -4.35 -26.07
CA ALA A 51 9.01 -5.68 -26.02
C ALA A 51 9.95 -6.60 -25.23
N GLY A 52 9.76 -6.64 -23.92
CA GLY A 52 10.48 -7.46 -22.98
C GLY A 52 10.28 -6.85 -21.61
N ALA A 53 9.32 -7.38 -20.85
CA ALA A 53 9.16 -7.09 -19.44
C ALA A 53 10.52 -7.27 -18.75
N THR A 54 11.23 -6.16 -18.53
CA THR A 54 12.35 -6.15 -17.62
C THR A 54 11.73 -6.13 -16.23
N ASP A 55 12.10 -7.12 -15.43
CA ASP A 55 11.85 -7.28 -13.98
C ASP A 55 12.51 -6.12 -13.18
N GLU A 56 12.46 -4.89 -13.70
CA GLU A 56 12.97 -3.71 -13.02
C GLU A 56 11.91 -3.24 -12.02
N PRO A 57 12.28 -3.07 -10.74
CA PRO A 57 11.31 -2.80 -9.70
C PRO A 57 10.67 -1.42 -9.91
N ALA A 58 9.35 -1.36 -9.78
CA ALA A 58 8.57 -0.12 -9.98
C ALA A 58 8.93 1.01 -8.97
N THR A 59 9.62 0.67 -7.88
CA THR A 59 10.27 1.59 -6.93
C THR A 59 11.65 1.03 -6.56
N ASP A 60 12.47 1.78 -5.82
CA ASP A 60 13.76 1.28 -5.29
C ASP A 60 13.61 -0.02 -4.46
N LEU A 61 12.39 -0.34 -3.98
CA LEU A 61 12.08 -1.51 -3.15
C LEU A 61 11.17 -2.55 -3.81
N GLY A 62 10.77 -2.36 -5.08
CA GLY A 62 9.84 -3.27 -5.77
C GLY A 62 8.41 -2.73 -5.88
N THR A 63 7.46 -3.64 -6.11
CA THR A 63 6.04 -3.32 -6.14
C THR A 63 5.56 -2.92 -4.74
N PRO A 64 4.98 -1.72 -4.55
CA PRO A 64 4.44 -1.30 -3.27
C PRO A 64 3.30 -2.21 -2.80
N TRP A 65 3.39 -2.62 -1.55
CA TRP A 65 2.40 -3.48 -0.92
C TRP A 65 2.12 -3.01 0.51
N ILE A 66 0.87 -3.20 0.94
CA ILE A 66 0.44 -2.93 2.30
C ILE A 66 -0.32 -4.14 2.83
N GLN A 67 0.08 -4.61 4.01
CA GLN A 67 -0.58 -5.69 4.71
C GLN A 67 -1.29 -5.16 5.95
N PHE A 68 -2.50 -5.64 6.21
CA PHE A 68 -3.26 -5.33 7.42
C PHE A 68 -3.64 -6.61 8.16
N GLY A 69 -3.33 -6.69 9.46
CA GLY A 69 -3.70 -7.80 10.32
C GLY A 69 -3.54 -7.43 11.80
N ASP A 70 -4.42 -7.95 12.66
CA ASP A 70 -4.41 -7.68 14.11
C ASP A 70 -4.34 -6.16 14.45
N ASP A 71 -5.17 -5.36 13.77
CA ASP A 71 -5.18 -3.89 13.84
C ASP A 71 -3.80 -3.23 13.62
N THR A 72 -2.91 -3.91 12.89
CA THR A 72 -1.58 -3.45 12.54
C THR A 72 -1.45 -3.39 11.02
N ILE A 73 -0.97 -2.26 10.52
CA ILE A 73 -0.59 -2.06 9.12
C ILE A 73 0.91 -2.29 9.01
N ASN A 74 1.32 -3.14 8.09
CA ASN A 74 2.70 -3.45 7.78
C ASN A 74 2.99 -3.07 6.33
N LEU A 75 4.07 -2.33 6.11
CA LEU A 75 4.52 -1.91 4.78
C LEU A 75 6.05 -1.74 4.78
N ASP A 76 6.64 -1.80 3.59
CA ASP A 76 8.06 -1.51 3.39
C ASP A 76 8.21 -0.19 2.64
N CYS A 77 9.07 0.69 3.12
CA CYS A 77 9.31 1.97 2.49
C CYS A 77 10.78 2.39 2.60
N THR A 78 11.23 3.27 1.70
CA THR A 78 12.57 3.88 1.76
C THR A 78 12.65 4.87 2.93
N ASP A 79 13.86 5.34 3.26
CA ASP A 79 14.00 6.40 4.28
C ASP A 79 13.28 7.69 3.87
N ALA A 80 13.20 8.01 2.57
CA ALA A 80 12.49 9.19 2.07
C ALA A 80 10.98 9.03 2.21
N GLU A 81 10.45 7.89 1.76
CA GLU A 81 9.04 7.53 1.91
C GLU A 81 8.61 7.46 3.39
N LEU A 82 9.51 7.03 4.29
CA LEU A 82 9.27 7.03 5.73
C LEU A 82 9.04 8.46 6.28
N GLU A 83 9.71 9.47 5.74
CA GLU A 83 9.48 10.87 6.14
C GLU A 83 8.08 11.33 5.70
N GLU A 84 7.68 11.02 4.47
CA GLU A 84 6.33 11.31 3.97
C GLU A 84 5.25 10.56 4.76
N LEU A 85 5.47 9.27 5.06
CA LEU A 85 4.58 8.46 5.88
C LEU A 85 4.38 9.07 7.28
N LYS A 86 5.45 9.60 7.90
CA LYS A 86 5.35 10.29 9.19
C LYS A 86 4.55 11.59 9.08
N ALA A 87 4.70 12.33 7.98
CA ALA A 87 3.89 13.52 7.71
C ALA A 87 2.41 13.14 7.61
N ARG A 88 2.06 12.07 6.88
CA ARG A 88 0.68 11.57 6.78
C ARG A 88 0.15 11.11 8.12
N LEU A 89 0.93 10.38 8.90
CA LEU A 89 0.51 9.95 10.24
C LEU A 89 0.14 11.11 11.17
N ALA A 90 0.70 12.30 10.98
CA ALA A 90 0.31 13.49 11.74
C ALA A 90 -1.14 13.94 11.45
N GLU A 91 -1.67 13.66 10.26
CA GLU A 91 -3.07 13.91 9.87
C GLU A 91 -4.04 12.82 10.40
N PHE A 92 -3.48 11.70 10.86
CA PHE A 92 -4.20 10.51 11.26
C PHE A 92 -3.88 10.14 12.73
N PRO A 93 -4.40 10.88 13.73
CA PRO A 93 -4.01 10.72 15.14
C PRO A 93 -4.37 9.37 15.77
N ALA A 94 -5.22 8.58 15.11
CA ALA A 94 -5.55 7.21 15.51
C ALA A 94 -4.46 6.18 15.15
N PHE A 95 -3.49 6.58 14.33
CA PHE A 95 -2.46 5.71 13.76
C PHE A 95 -1.10 6.07 14.36
N LYS A 96 -0.30 5.07 14.71
CA LYS A 96 1.02 5.26 15.33
C LYS A 96 1.99 4.20 14.86
N ILE A 97 3.23 4.60 14.57
CA ILE A 97 4.32 3.65 14.33
C ILE A 97 4.61 2.94 15.65
N ASP A 98 4.37 1.62 15.66
CA ASP A 98 4.67 0.74 16.78
C ASP A 98 6.10 0.19 16.68
N ASP A 99 6.56 -0.10 15.45
CA ASP A 99 7.90 -0.66 15.22
C ASP A 99 8.49 -0.24 13.86
N LEU A 100 9.82 -0.20 13.79
CA LEU A 100 10.61 0.09 12.59
C LEU A 100 11.77 -0.89 12.51
N HIS A 101 11.79 -1.74 11.49
CA HIS A 101 12.84 -2.70 11.27
C HIS A 101 13.67 -2.36 10.03
N ARG A 102 14.97 -2.12 10.24
CA ARG A 102 15.95 -1.81 9.18
C ARG A 102 16.91 -2.98 9.01
N PRO A 103 16.63 -3.92 8.09
CA PRO A 103 17.54 -5.02 7.81
C PRO A 103 18.90 -4.53 7.31
N GLU A 104 19.98 -5.22 7.67
CA GLU A 104 21.33 -4.91 7.18
C GLU A 104 21.55 -5.39 5.73
N GLU A 105 20.70 -6.29 5.24
CA GLU A 105 20.80 -6.95 3.93
C GLU A 105 19.85 -6.37 2.86
N ALA A 106 19.06 -5.34 3.19
CA ALA A 106 18.17 -4.66 2.26
C ALA A 106 18.09 -3.16 2.54
N GLU A 107 17.84 -2.37 1.49
CA GLU A 107 17.81 -0.90 1.57
C GLU A 107 16.46 -0.34 2.08
N GLY A 108 15.47 -1.20 2.32
CA GLY A 108 14.14 -0.83 2.79
C GLY A 108 13.98 -0.79 4.30
N VAL A 109 13.04 0.03 4.77
CA VAL A 109 12.58 0.08 6.16
C VAL A 109 11.22 -0.58 6.26
N ASN A 110 11.12 -1.66 7.01
CA ASN A 110 9.83 -2.26 7.36
C ASN A 110 9.18 -1.44 8.49
N VAL A 111 7.96 -0.99 8.27
CA VAL A 111 7.21 -0.14 9.20
C VAL A 111 5.96 -0.86 9.67
N ARG A 112 5.76 -0.89 10.98
CA ARG A 112 4.53 -1.40 11.61
C ARG A 112 3.78 -0.28 12.28
N ILE A 113 2.51 -0.13 11.91
CA ILE A 113 1.64 0.95 12.37
C ILE A 113 0.41 0.37 13.06
N SER A 114 0.19 0.73 14.33
CA SER A 114 -1.10 0.51 15.00
C SER A 114 -2.19 1.30 14.30
N ALA A 115 -3.25 0.61 13.88
CA ALA A 115 -4.39 1.16 13.17
C ALA A 115 -5.70 0.76 13.86
N LYS A 116 -5.91 1.28 15.08
CA LYS A 116 -7.13 1.05 15.87
C LYS A 116 -8.26 1.98 15.44
N ALA A 117 -8.70 1.82 14.20
CA ALA A 117 -9.73 2.63 13.59
C ALA A 117 -10.79 1.77 12.86
N ASP A 118 -11.89 2.42 12.46
CA ASP A 118 -12.91 1.78 11.64
C ASP A 118 -12.39 1.51 10.21
N PRO A 119 -12.99 0.54 9.48
CA PRO A 119 -12.53 0.18 8.14
C PRO A 119 -12.48 1.35 7.15
N ASN A 120 -13.38 2.34 7.26
CA ASN A 120 -13.37 3.48 6.33
C ASN A 120 -12.16 4.38 6.60
N ARG A 121 -11.83 4.60 7.88
CA ARG A 121 -10.67 5.40 8.24
C ARG A 121 -9.36 4.70 7.89
N ILE A 122 -9.28 3.38 8.05
CA ILE A 122 -8.13 2.59 7.60
C ILE A 122 -8.02 2.64 6.07
N ALA A 123 -9.11 2.40 5.35
CA ALA A 123 -9.14 2.49 3.89
C ALA A 123 -8.68 3.85 3.37
N GLN A 124 -9.11 4.95 4.01
CA GLN A 124 -8.64 6.28 3.66
C GLN A 124 -7.13 6.42 3.84
N PHE A 125 -6.59 5.96 4.98
CA PHE A 125 -5.16 6.00 5.24
C PHE A 125 -4.37 5.15 4.23
N LEU A 126 -4.85 3.97 3.89
CA LEU A 126 -4.22 3.10 2.89
C LEU A 126 -4.18 3.77 1.50
N ASP A 127 -5.25 4.45 1.09
CA ASP A 127 -5.28 5.18 -0.17
C ASP A 127 -4.27 6.33 -0.18
N ASP A 128 -4.22 7.11 0.91
CA ASP A 128 -3.28 8.23 1.05
C ASP A 128 -1.82 7.74 1.07
N VAL A 129 -1.53 6.57 1.66
CA VAL A 129 -0.18 5.97 1.61
C VAL A 129 0.19 5.61 0.18
N PHE A 130 -0.68 4.95 -0.58
CA PHE A 130 -0.37 4.63 -1.97
C PHE A 130 -0.16 5.89 -2.82
N LEU A 131 -1.05 6.88 -2.72
CA LEU A 131 -0.98 8.08 -3.56
C LEU A 131 0.16 9.03 -3.17
N GLU A 132 0.39 9.23 -1.88
CA GLU A 132 1.27 10.31 -1.40
C GLU A 132 2.63 9.80 -0.90
N VAL A 133 2.72 8.55 -0.45
CA VAL A 133 4.00 7.97 0.01
C VAL A 133 4.67 7.23 -1.14
N TYR A 134 3.92 6.42 -1.87
CA TYR A 134 4.45 5.65 -3.01
C TYR A 134 4.25 6.36 -4.37
N ASP A 135 3.82 7.63 -4.36
CA ASP A 135 3.58 8.45 -5.55
C ASP A 135 2.68 7.76 -6.60
N LEU A 136 1.73 6.94 -6.15
CA LEU A 136 0.82 6.25 -7.06
C LEU A 136 -0.07 7.28 -7.77
N SER A 137 -0.16 7.17 -9.09
CA SER A 137 -1.07 7.99 -9.87
C SER A 137 -2.51 7.90 -9.34
N SER A 138 -3.26 9.00 -9.44
CA SER A 138 -4.67 9.04 -8.95
C SER A 138 -5.60 8.03 -9.64
N THR A 139 -5.20 7.52 -10.81
CA THR A 139 -5.85 6.47 -11.59
C THR A 139 -5.17 5.10 -11.46
N GLY A 140 -4.21 4.99 -10.54
CA GLY A 140 -3.44 3.80 -10.35
C GLY A 140 -4.28 2.66 -9.80
N ARG A 141 -4.04 1.45 -10.32
CA ARG A 141 -4.80 0.25 -9.95
C ARG A 141 -4.19 -0.41 -8.73
N VAL A 142 -5.04 -0.84 -7.80
CA VAL A 142 -4.66 -1.62 -6.62
C VAL A 142 -5.45 -2.91 -6.59
N TRP A 143 -4.80 -3.98 -6.13
CA TRP A 143 -5.29 -5.36 -6.09
C TRP A 143 -5.40 -5.85 -4.66
N ALA A 144 -6.49 -6.53 -4.32
CA ALA A 144 -6.57 -7.35 -3.11
C ALA A 144 -6.09 -8.77 -3.40
N VAL A 145 -4.94 -9.15 -2.85
CA VAL A 145 -4.24 -10.41 -3.18
C VAL A 145 -4.58 -11.51 -2.18
N GLU A 146 -4.68 -11.17 -0.90
CA GLU A 146 -5.00 -12.12 0.17
C GLU A 146 -6.04 -11.53 1.14
N VAL A 147 -7.09 -12.31 1.48
CA VAL A 147 -8.23 -11.92 2.33
C VAL A 147 -8.82 -13.08 3.12
#